data_AF-A0A7V7G2M6-F1
#
_entry.id   AF-A0A7V7G2M6-F1
#
_cell.length_a   1.000
_cell.length_b   1.000
_cell.length_c   1.000
_cell.angle_alpha   90.00
_cell.angle_beta   90.00
_cell.angle_gamma   90.00
#
_symmetry.space_group_name_H-M   'P 1'
#
loop_
_entity.id
_entity.type
_entity.pdbx_description
1 polymer ?
#
loop_
_entity_poly.entity_id
_entity_poly.type
_entity_poly.pdbx_seq_one_letter_code
_entity_poly.pdbx_strand_id
1 'polypeptide(L)'
;MALVACPECNHQVSDSAFKCSQCGHRLRKAKRGLFGTLFKWSFILFNVLMAVWLFSSFGIMGEAMQSSQNEYEQAGAAIGSALGMGMIVTTWALGDIILGLLVLFTRPKEA
;
A
#
# COMPACT_ATOMS: atom_id res chain seq x y z
N MET A 1 -33.62 14.24 -6.85
CA MET A 1 -33.35 14.43 -5.42
C MET A 1 -34.55 13.92 -4.68
N ALA A 2 -34.51 12.66 -4.24
CA ALA A 2 -35.55 12.10 -3.39
C ALA A 2 -35.15 12.35 -1.94
N LEU A 3 -36.11 12.70 -1.09
CA LEU A 3 -35.87 12.76 0.35
C LEU A 3 -36.00 11.33 0.90
N VAL A 4 -34.97 10.88 1.61
CA VAL A 4 -34.97 9.61 2.34
C VAL A 4 -35.02 9.91 3.83
N ALA A 5 -35.80 9.12 4.57
CA ALA A 5 -35.85 9.23 6.02
C ALA A 5 -34.56 8.64 6.64
N CYS A 6 -33.94 9.39 7.53
CA CYS A 6 -32.80 8.89 8.31
C CYS A 6 -33.27 7.72 9.21
N PRO A 7 -32.57 6.57 9.24
CA PRO A 7 -32.98 5.40 10.03
C PRO A 7 -32.95 5.64 11.55
N GLU A 8 -32.26 6.68 12.02
CA GLU A 8 -32.10 6.96 13.46
C GLU A 8 -33.04 8.06 13.96
N CYS A 9 -33.11 9.19 13.26
CA CYS A 9 -33.90 10.35 13.70
C CYS A 9 -35.16 10.59 12.86
N ASN A 10 -35.42 9.76 11.83
CA ASN A 10 -36.52 9.89 10.89
C ASN A 10 -36.60 11.23 10.14
N HIS A 11 -35.56 12.07 10.25
CA HIS A 11 -35.47 13.34 9.54
C HIS A 11 -35.33 13.10 8.04
N GLN A 12 -36.04 13.90 7.25
CA GLN A 12 -35.97 13.82 5.79
C GLN A 12 -34.70 14.50 5.30
N VAL A 13 -33.83 13.71 4.68
CA VAL A 13 -32.52 14.12 4.18
C VAL A 13 -32.39 13.76 2.70
N SER A 14 -31.62 14.53 1.95
CA SER A 14 -31.37 14.23 0.53
C SER A 14 -30.77 12.83 0.37
N ASP A 15 -31.22 12.09 -0.64
CA ASP A 15 -30.68 10.78 -1.03
C ASP A 15 -29.18 10.81 -1.40
N SER A 16 -28.66 12.00 -1.71
CA SER A 16 -27.25 12.27 -1.96
C SER A 16 -26.40 12.58 -0.71
N ALA A 17 -27.00 12.76 0.47
CA ALA A 17 -26.28 13.18 1.67
C ALA A 17 -25.42 12.05 2.26
N PHE A 18 -24.17 12.34 2.64
CA PHE A 18 -23.29 11.38 3.32
C PHE A 18 -23.57 11.25 4.82
N LYS A 19 -24.09 12.33 5.43
CA LYS A 19 -24.43 12.41 6.86
C LYS A 19 -25.81 13.03 7.02
N CYS A 20 -26.53 12.60 8.05
CA CYS A 20 -27.75 13.27 8.45
C CYS A 20 -27.43 14.66 9.03
N SER A 21 -28.14 15.70 8.57
CA SER A 21 -27.98 17.08 9.06
C SER A 21 -28.42 17.27 10.52
N GLN A 22 -29.30 16.41 11.03
CA GLN A 22 -29.82 16.53 12.40
C GLN A 22 -29.03 15.69 13.41
N CYS A 23 -28.83 14.38 13.16
CA CYS A 23 -28.21 13.48 14.12
C CYS A 23 -26.76 13.09 13.80
N GLY A 24 -26.23 13.45 12.62
CA GLY A 24 -24.86 13.13 12.22
C GLY A 24 -24.62 11.66 11.79
N HIS A 25 -25.65 10.82 11.76
CA HIS A 25 -25.54 9.42 11.31
C HIS A 25 -25.01 9.34 9.86
N ARG A 26 -24.05 8.45 9.58
CA ARG A 26 -23.47 8.27 8.23
C ARG A 26 -24.42 7.45 7.36
N LEU A 27 -25.06 8.10 6.39
CA LEU A 27 -26.02 7.48 5.48
C LEU A 27 -25.33 6.72 4.35
N ARG A 28 -24.14 7.15 3.93
CA ARG A 28 -23.35 6.50 2.87
C ARG A 28 -21.86 6.50 3.17
N LYS A 29 -21.19 5.43 2.75
CA LYS A 29 -19.73 5.34 2.76
C LYS A 29 -19.16 5.96 1.49
N ALA A 30 -18.19 6.85 1.61
CA ALA A 30 -17.50 7.42 0.46
C ALA A 30 -16.75 6.30 -0.31
N LYS A 31 -17.06 6.14 -1.60
CA LYS A 31 -16.37 5.19 -2.48
C LYS A 31 -15.18 5.87 -3.14
N ARG A 32 -14.06 5.16 -3.28
CA ARG A 32 -12.90 5.64 -4.06
C ARG A 32 -13.29 5.75 -5.54
N GLY A 33 -12.81 6.80 -6.20
CA GLY A 33 -12.91 6.92 -7.65
C GLY A 33 -12.04 5.91 -8.39
N LEU A 34 -12.12 5.92 -9.73
CA LEU A 34 -11.33 5.03 -10.60
C LEU A 34 -9.82 5.20 -10.36
N PHE A 35 -9.33 6.45 -10.37
CA PHE A 35 -7.92 6.78 -10.11
C PHE A 35 -7.43 6.30 -8.73
N GLY A 36 -8.22 6.49 -7.67
CA GLY A 36 -7.85 6.04 -6.32
C GLY A 36 -7.91 4.52 -6.13
N THR A 37 -8.64 3.82 -7.00
CA THR A 37 -8.65 2.35 -7.04
C THR A 37 -7.42 1.83 -7.79
N LEU A 38 -7.07 2.44 -8.92
CA LEU A 38 -5.87 2.11 -9.70
C LEU A 38 -4.58 2.21 -8.86
N PHE A 39 -4.35 3.36 -8.21
CA PHE A 39 -3.16 3.54 -7.38
C PHE A 39 -3.13 2.62 -6.15
N LYS A 40 -4.28 2.31 -5.57
CA LYS A 40 -4.35 1.33 -4.47
C LYS A 40 -3.87 -0.04 -4.93
N TRP A 41 -4.36 -0.50 -6.08
CA TRP A 41 -3.95 -1.79 -6.64
C TRP A 41 -2.49 -1.80 -7.07
N SER A 42 -2.00 -0.72 -7.68
CA SER A 42 -0.58 -0.56 -8.01
C SER A 42 0.31 -0.61 -6.77
N PHE A 43 -0.06 0.07 -5.68
CA PHE A 43 0.67 0.04 -4.41
C PHE A 43 0.74 -1.36 -3.79
N ILE A 44 -0.39 -2.09 -3.82
CA ILE A 44 -0.43 -3.48 -3.33
C ILE A 44 0.44 -4.39 -4.21
N LEU A 45 0.31 -4.27 -5.54
CA LEU A 45 1.10 -5.07 -6.48
C LEU A 45 2.60 -4.83 -6.29
N PHE A 46 3.01 -3.57 -6.17
CA PHE A 46 4.41 -3.20 -5.92
C PHE A 46 4.93 -3.81 -4.61
N ASN A 47 4.18 -3.70 -3.51
CA ASN A 47 4.58 -4.27 -2.23
C ASN A 47 4.72 -5.79 -2.27
N VAL A 48 3.79 -6.48 -2.93
CA VAL A 48 3.85 -7.94 -3.08
C VAL A 48 5.06 -8.33 -3.93
N LEU A 49 5.31 -7.62 -5.03
CA LEU A 49 6.48 -7.87 -5.88
C LEU A 49 7.78 -7.67 -5.09
N MET A 50 7.91 -6.56 -4.35
CA MET A 50 9.11 -6.28 -3.56
C MET A 50 9.32 -7.30 -2.44
N ALA A 51 8.25 -7.73 -1.77
CA ALA A 51 8.33 -8.80 -0.77
C ALA A 51 8.84 -10.11 -1.40
N VAL A 52 8.27 -10.53 -2.54
CA VAL A 52 8.75 -11.72 -3.27
C VAL A 52 10.23 -11.59 -3.63
N TRP A 53 10.64 -10.43 -4.14
CA TRP A 53 12.03 -10.18 -4.55
C TRP A 53 13.00 -10.25 -3.37
N LEU A 54 12.61 -9.72 -2.22
CA LEU A 54 13.40 -9.77 -0.98
C LEU A 54 13.53 -11.21 -0.46
N PHE A 55 12.42 -11.96 -0.39
CA PHE A 55 12.47 -13.37 0.05
C PHE A 55 13.25 -14.26 -0.91
N SER A 56 13.12 -14.05 -2.23
CA SER A 56 13.94 -14.79 -3.21
C SER A 56 15.42 -14.45 -3.09
N SER A 57 15.76 -13.21 -2.73
CA SER A 57 17.15 -12.77 -2.56
C SER A 57 17.82 -13.45 -1.37
N PHE A 58 17.10 -13.70 -0.27
CA PHE A 58 17.64 -14.44 0.87
C PHE A 58 18.04 -15.88 0.53
N GLY A 59 17.29 -16.57 -0.33
CA GLY A 59 17.65 -17.92 -0.79
C GLY A 59 18.99 -17.91 -1.54
N ILE A 60 19.13 -17.02 -2.51
CA ILE A 60 20.35 -16.88 -3.33
C ILE A 60 21.56 -16.51 -2.47
N MET A 61 21.37 -15.59 -1.51
CA MET A 61 22.45 -15.17 -0.60
C MET A 61 22.94 -16.30 0.31
N GLY A 62 22.00 -17.11 0.82
CA GLY A 62 22.33 -18.27 1.65
C GLY A 62 23.16 -19.30 0.90
N GLU A 63 22.76 -19.61 -0.33
CA GLU A 63 23.49 -20.53 -1.20
C GLU A 63 24.90 -20.01 -1.53
N ALA A 64 25.04 -18.74 -1.93
CA ALA A 64 26.33 -18.14 -2.26
C ALA A 64 27.33 -18.15 -1.08
N MET A 65 26.83 -17.94 0.14
CA MET A 65 27.67 -17.98 1.34
C MET A 65 28.06 -19.40 1.73
N GLN A 66 27.18 -20.37 1.50
CA GLN A 66 27.42 -21.78 1.81
C GLN A 66 28.31 -22.48 0.77
N SER A 67 28.27 -22.03 -0.49
CA SER A 67 29.08 -22.58 -1.58
C SER A 67 30.49 -21.97 -1.67
N SER A 68 30.79 -20.96 -0.86
CA SER A 68 32.10 -20.28 -0.86
C SER A 68 33.21 -21.24 -0.44
N GLN A 69 34.27 -21.38 -1.26
CA GLN A 69 35.35 -22.33 -0.99
C GLN A 69 36.54 -21.74 -0.22
N ASN A 70 36.62 -20.42 -0.16
CA ASN A 70 37.71 -19.69 0.50
C ASN A 70 37.22 -18.38 1.13
N GLU A 71 38.01 -17.84 2.05
CA GLU A 71 37.64 -16.66 2.86
C GLU A 71 37.39 -15.40 2.00
N TYR A 72 38.08 -15.28 0.87
CA TYR A 72 37.90 -14.16 -0.07
C TYR A 72 36.53 -14.19 -0.77
N GLU A 73 36.08 -15.37 -1.19
CA GLU A 73 34.76 -15.55 -1.81
C GLU A 73 33.65 -15.33 -0.78
N GLN A 74 33.82 -15.82 0.45
CA GLN A 74 32.87 -15.59 1.53
C GLN A 74 32.75 -14.11 1.90
N ALA A 75 33.87 -13.39 1.99
CA ALA A 75 33.87 -11.93 2.22
C ALA A 75 33.20 -11.18 1.06
N GLY A 76 33.47 -11.58 -0.18
CA GLY A 76 32.80 -11.04 -1.36
C GLY A 76 31.28 -11.28 -1.36
N ALA A 77 30.84 -12.48 -1.02
CA ALA A 77 29.42 -12.83 -0.91
C ALA A 77 28.73 -12.05 0.23
N ALA A 78 29.41 -11.84 1.36
CA ALA A 78 28.89 -11.03 2.47
C ALA A 78 28.70 -9.56 2.08
N ILE A 79 29.68 -8.96 1.41
CA ILE A 79 29.60 -7.55 0.96
C ILE A 79 28.55 -7.42 -0.15
N GLY A 80 28.59 -8.32 -1.14
CA GLY A 80 27.65 -8.32 -2.26
C GLY A 80 26.20 -8.49 -1.80
N SER A 81 25.97 -9.37 -0.83
CA SER A 81 24.64 -9.56 -0.24
C SER A 81 24.17 -8.32 0.54
N ALA A 82 25.05 -7.71 1.35
CA ALA A 82 24.72 -6.49 2.07
C ALA A 82 24.35 -5.33 1.13
N LEU A 83 25.13 -5.14 0.05
CA LEU A 83 24.85 -4.11 -0.96
C LEU A 83 23.56 -4.40 -1.74
N GLY A 84 23.37 -5.63 -2.20
CA GLY A 84 22.17 -6.05 -2.91
C GLY A 84 20.91 -5.88 -2.06
N MET A 85 20.96 -6.32 -0.80
CA MET A 85 19.87 -6.16 0.16
C MET A 85 19.59 -4.67 0.45
N GLY A 86 20.65 -3.89 0.66
CA GLY A 86 20.55 -2.45 0.88
C GLY A 86 19.85 -1.73 -0.28
N MET A 87 20.20 -2.08 -1.52
CA MET A 87 19.58 -1.53 -2.73
C MET A 87 18.09 -1.90 -2.84
N ILE A 88 17.73 -3.17 -2.57
CA ILE A 88 16.34 -3.63 -2.59
C ILE A 88 15.52 -2.87 -1.55
N VAL A 89 15.98 -2.80 -0.29
CA VAL A 89 15.26 -2.13 0.81
C VAL A 89 15.12 -0.63 0.53
N THR A 90 16.17 0.03 0.04
CA THR A 90 16.12 1.46 -0.30
C THR A 90 15.12 1.72 -1.42
N THR A 91 15.14 0.89 -2.47
CA THR A 91 14.20 0.99 -3.59
C THR A 91 12.76 0.74 -3.14
N TRP A 92 12.55 -0.24 -2.26
CA TRP A 92 11.24 -0.53 -1.66
C TRP A 92 10.73 0.67 -0.88
N ALA A 93 11.53 1.20 0.05
CA ALA A 93 11.15 2.35 0.87
C ALA A 93 10.79 3.59 0.03
N LEU A 94 11.60 3.92 -0.99
CA LEU A 94 11.32 5.04 -1.88
C LEU A 94 10.03 4.82 -2.70
N GLY A 95 9.83 3.60 -3.24
CA GLY A 95 8.61 3.26 -3.96
C GLY A 95 7.36 3.34 -3.09
N ASP A 96 7.46 2.88 -1.84
CA ASP A 96 6.37 2.96 -0.86
C ASP A 96 6.03 4.39 -0.47
N ILE A 97 7.03 5.25 -0.31
CA ILE A 97 6.80 6.68 -0.05
C ILE A 97 6.06 7.31 -1.23
N ILE A 98 6.53 7.11 -2.45
CA ILE A 98 5.95 7.74 -3.64
C ILE A 98 4.52 7.23 -3.88
N LEU A 99 4.33 5.92 -3.99
CA LEU A 99 3.01 5.32 -4.25
C LEU A 99 2.07 5.49 -3.05
N GLY A 100 2.60 5.43 -1.82
CA GLY A 100 1.84 5.63 -0.59
C GLY A 100 1.25 7.03 -0.49
N LEU A 101 2.03 8.06 -0.84
CA LEU A 101 1.55 9.44 -0.94
C LEU A 101 0.46 9.58 -2.01
N LEU A 102 0.62 8.98 -3.18
CA LEU A 102 -0.42 9.00 -4.24
C LEU A 102 -1.72 8.31 -3.77
N VAL A 103 -1.62 7.19 -3.04
CA VAL A 103 -2.77 6.52 -2.45
C VAL A 103 -3.44 7.37 -1.36
N LEU A 104 -2.67 8.13 -0.59
CA LEU A 104 -3.17 9.07 0.42
C LEU A 104 -3.97 10.20 -0.23
N PHE A 105 -3.43 10.83 -1.27
CA PHE A 105 -4.07 11.95 -1.94
C PHE A 105 -5.31 11.56 -2.75
N THR A 106 -5.40 10.31 -3.17
CA THR A 106 -6.58 9.76 -3.87
C THR A 106 -7.61 9.12 -2.93
N ARG A 107 -7.49 9.34 -1.61
CA ARG A 107 -8.50 8.90 -0.64
C ARG A 107 -9.85 9.60 -0.91
N PRO A 108 -10.98 8.88 -0.74
CA PRO A 108 -12.28 9.47 -0.96
C PRO A 108 -12.57 10.47 0.15
N LYS A 109 -12.84 11.72 -0.23
CA LYS A 109 -13.28 12.74 0.73
C LYS A 109 -14.79 12.58 0.95
N GLU A 110 -15.21 12.67 2.20
CA GLU A 110 -16.62 12.87 2.52
C GLU A 110 -16.91 14.33 2.22
N ALA A 111 -17.55 14.61 1.09
CA ALA A 111 -18.04 15.95 0.73
C ALA A 111 -19.51 16.07 1.12
#